data_AF-A0A7Y5ZJE5-F1
#
_entry.id   AF-A0A7Y5ZJE5-F1
#
_cell.length_a   1.000
_cell.length_b   1.000
_cell.length_c   1.000
_cell.angle_alpha   90.00
_cell.angle_beta   90.00
_cell.angle_gamma   90.00
#
_symmetry.space_group_name_H-M   'P 1'
#
loop_
_entity.id
_entity.type
_entity.pdbx_description
1 polymer ?
#
loop_
_entity_poly.entity_id
_entity_poly.type
_entity_poly.pdbx_seq_one_letter_code
_entity_poly.pdbx_strand_id
1 'polypeptide(L)'
;FLEEGSRNGTIRCALCLGAGDSRSLELHHLDYRGVTQTPHGWTAHERHEDLTALHPRCHEYVHQLIDRDRALSGFVSRRTASVQAIARLQAKIAHYIESALEQQ
;
A
#
# COMPACT_ATOMS: atom_id res chain seq x y z
N PHE A 1 -4.77 13.04 0.71
CA PHE A 1 -3.44 13.41 0.16
C PHE A 1 -2.96 14.82 0.47
N LEU A 2 -3.80 15.79 0.86
CA LEU A 2 -3.33 17.14 1.21
C LEU A 2 -2.30 17.13 2.37
N GLU A 3 -2.60 16.39 3.44
CA GLU A 3 -1.66 16.23 4.57
C GLU A 3 -0.35 15.56 4.14
N GLU A 4 -0.43 14.46 3.38
CA GLU A 4 0.74 13.74 2.84
C GLU A 4 1.64 14.66 2.01
N GLY A 5 1.05 15.43 1.07
CA GLY A 5 1.80 16.36 0.23
C GLY A 5 2.44 17.49 1.04
N SER A 6 1.78 17.96 2.11
CA SER A 6 2.35 18.99 2.99
C SER A 6 3.58 18.51 3.77
N ARG A 7 3.61 17.22 4.15
CA ARG A 7 4.70 16.62 4.92
C ARG A 7 5.88 16.20 4.03
N ASN A 8 5.59 15.62 2.88
CA ASN A 8 6.58 14.90 2.07
C ASN A 8 6.84 15.52 0.69
N GLY A 9 6.14 16.60 0.34
CA GLY A 9 6.21 17.21 -0.98
C GLY A 9 5.56 16.34 -2.05
N THR A 10 6.37 15.79 -2.96
CA THR A 10 5.87 14.88 -4.01
C THR A 10 5.46 13.55 -3.39
N ILE A 11 4.18 13.21 -3.52
CA ILE A 11 3.66 11.93 -3.06
C ILE A 11 4.10 10.83 -4.02
N ARG A 12 4.62 9.73 -3.47
CA ARG A 12 5.09 8.59 -4.25
C ARG A 12 4.35 7.34 -3.84
N CYS A 13 4.09 6.47 -4.81
CA CYS A 13 3.57 5.13 -4.56
C CYS A 13 4.56 4.34 -3.69
N ALA A 14 4.08 3.82 -2.57
CA ALA A 14 4.90 3.05 -1.65
C ALA A 14 5.46 1.76 -2.29
N LEU A 15 4.82 1.22 -3.33
CA LEU A 15 5.31 0.03 -4.04
C LEU A 15 6.33 0.38 -5.14
N CYS A 16 5.91 1.11 -6.17
CA CYS A 16 6.75 1.32 -7.36
C CYS A 16 7.64 2.58 -7.27
N LEU A 17 7.49 3.38 -6.21
CA LEU A 17 8.16 4.67 -6.01
C LEU A 17 7.85 5.73 -7.09
N GLY A 18 6.95 5.45 -8.04
CA GLY A 18 6.48 6.44 -9.01
C GLY A 18 5.76 7.59 -8.30
N ALA A 19 5.99 8.82 -8.76
CA ALA A 19 5.24 9.98 -8.28
C ALA A 19 3.75 9.88 -8.65
N GLY A 20 2.91 10.57 -7.91
CA GLY A 20 1.50 10.70 -8.23
C GLY A 20 0.81 11.82 -7.45
N ASP A 21 -0.44 12.05 -7.83
CA ASP A 21 -1.37 12.96 -7.18
C ASP A 21 -2.66 12.24 -6.74
N SER A 22 -3.61 13.01 -6.19
CA SER A 22 -4.91 12.51 -5.74
C SER A 22 -5.79 11.86 -6.81
N ARG A 23 -5.48 12.02 -8.10
CA ARG A 23 -6.20 11.38 -9.21
C ARG A 23 -5.54 10.08 -9.64
N SER A 24 -4.23 9.94 -9.39
CA SER A 24 -3.46 8.76 -9.79
C SER A 24 -3.15 7.79 -8.65
N LEU A 25 -3.30 8.23 -7.39
CA LEU A 25 -3.00 7.45 -6.19
C LEU A 25 -4.27 7.16 -5.40
N GLU A 26 -4.27 6.02 -4.76
CA GLU A 26 -5.28 5.55 -3.82
C GLU A 26 -4.66 5.37 -2.44
N LEU A 27 -5.49 5.52 -1.40
CA LEU A 27 -5.08 5.20 -0.04
C LEU A 27 -5.28 3.71 0.21
N HIS A 28 -4.20 3.05 0.59
CA HIS A 28 -4.21 1.70 1.08
C HIS A 28 -4.20 1.70 2.60
N HIS A 29 -5.16 1.00 3.18
CA HIS A 29 -5.32 0.86 4.62
C HIS A 29 -4.38 -0.22 5.13
N LEU A 30 -3.42 0.15 5.98
CA LEU A 30 -2.58 -0.83 6.67
C LEU A 30 -3.39 -1.55 7.75
N ASP A 31 -4.43 -0.91 8.30
CA ASP A 31 -5.25 -1.50 9.36
C ASP A 31 -6.61 -0.83 9.55
N TYR A 32 -7.68 -1.59 9.32
CA TYR A 32 -9.07 -1.13 9.44
C TYR A 32 -9.58 -0.93 10.87
N ARG A 33 -8.76 -1.05 11.93
CA ARG A 33 -9.24 -0.87 13.32
C ARG A 33 -9.86 0.51 13.57
N GLY A 34 -9.51 1.53 12.79
CA GLY A 34 -10.13 2.86 12.88
C GLY A 34 -11.46 2.98 12.14
N VAL A 35 -11.87 1.97 11.37
CA VAL A 35 -13.11 2.00 10.59
C VAL A 35 -14.27 1.48 11.43
N THR A 36 -15.22 2.34 11.73
CA THR A 36 -16.41 2.02 12.52
C THR A 36 -17.68 2.30 11.73
N GLN A 37 -18.70 1.48 11.96
CA GLN A 37 -20.03 1.74 11.42
C GLN A 37 -20.79 2.65 12.40
N THR A 38 -21.28 3.77 11.89
CA THR A 38 -22.13 4.72 12.62
C THR A 38 -23.54 4.70 12.04
N PRO A 39 -24.56 5.28 12.73
CA PRO A 39 -25.91 5.42 12.18
C PRO A 39 -25.97 6.18 10.84
N HIS A 40 -24.93 6.94 10.50
CA HIS A 40 -24.84 7.76 9.28
C HIS A 40 -23.94 7.14 8.20
N GLY A 41 -23.45 5.91 8.40
CA GLY A 41 -22.57 5.21 7.47
C GLY A 41 -21.22 4.85 8.09
N TRP A 42 -20.26 4.51 7.23
CA TRP A 42 -18.91 4.14 7.65
C TRP A 42 -18.06 5.39 7.90
N THR A 43 -17.40 5.42 9.06
CA THR A 43 -16.43 6.46 9.40
C THR A 43 -15.07 5.82 9.61
N ALA A 44 -14.05 6.36 8.93
CA ALA A 44 -12.66 5.99 9.14
C ALA A 44 -11.98 7.01 10.06
N HIS A 45 -11.59 6.56 11.25
CA HIS A 45 -10.79 7.31 12.23
C HIS A 45 -9.32 6.86 12.22
N GLU A 46 -8.86 6.33 11.09
CA GLU A 46 -7.48 5.88 10.95
C GLU A 46 -6.52 7.07 11.01
N ARG A 47 -5.38 6.85 11.66
CA ARG A 47 -4.34 7.86 11.69
C ARG A 47 -3.65 7.88 10.34
N HIS A 48 -3.04 9.01 10.01
CA HIS A 48 -2.26 9.16 8.79
C HIS A 48 -1.21 8.05 8.62
N GLU A 49 -0.57 7.60 9.71
CA GLU A 49 0.41 6.50 9.74
C GLU A 49 -0.18 5.11 9.47
N ASP A 50 -1.52 4.97 9.48
CA ASP A 50 -2.24 3.74 9.18
C ASP A 50 -2.61 3.65 7.69
N LEU A 51 -2.23 4.66 6.90
CA LEU A 51 -2.51 4.78 5.46
C LEU A 51 -1.20 4.85 4.67
N THR A 52 -1.22 4.34 3.45
CA THR A 52 -0.11 4.53 2.51
C THR A 52 -0.62 4.76 1.09
N ALA A 53 0.16 5.49 0.29
CA ALA A 53 -0.23 5.83 -1.08
C ALA A 53 0.21 4.75 -2.06
N LEU A 54 -0.71 4.26 -2.90
CA LEU A 54 -0.40 3.30 -3.99
C LEU A 54 -1.08 3.71 -5.28
N HIS A 55 -0.46 3.45 -6.44
CA HIS A 55 -1.19 3.48 -7.72
C HIS A 55 -2.21 2.33 -7.74
N PRO A 56 -3.36 2.47 -8.42
CA PRO A 56 -4.43 1.46 -8.42
C PRO A 56 -3.95 0.04 -8.73
N ARG A 57 -3.06 -0.12 -9.72
CA ARG A 57 -2.50 -1.43 -10.08
C ARG A 57 -1.53 -1.97 -9.04
N CYS A 58 -0.74 -1.10 -8.41
CA CYS A 58 0.13 -1.48 -7.30
C CYS A 58 -0.68 -1.91 -6.07
N HIS A 59 -1.79 -1.21 -5.83
CA HIS A 59 -2.73 -1.51 -4.77
C HIS A 59 -3.34 -2.89 -4.94
N GLU A 60 -3.80 -3.20 -6.15
CA GLU A 60 -4.32 -4.53 -6.49
C GLU A 60 -3.29 -5.63 -6.25
N TYR A 61 -2.02 -5.43 -6.63
CA TYR A 61 -0.97 -6.43 -6.39
C TYR A 61 -0.71 -6.72 -4.91
N VAL A 62 -0.78 -5.69 -4.06
CA VAL A 62 -0.67 -5.87 -2.60
C VAL A 62 -1.81 -6.75 -2.10
N HIS A 63 -3.06 -6.45 -2.48
CA HIS A 63 -4.21 -7.27 -2.09
C HIS A 63 -4.10 -8.71 -2.60
N GLN A 64 -3.80 -8.89 -3.88
CA GLN A 64 -3.64 -10.23 -4.46
C GLN A 64 -2.56 -11.06 -3.76
N LEU A 65 -1.45 -10.45 -3.31
CA LEU A 65 -0.42 -11.17 -2.57
C LEU A 65 -0.91 -11.55 -1.17
N ILE A 66 -1.54 -10.64 -0.44
CA ILE A 66 -2.09 -10.91 0.90
C ILE A 66 -3.11 -12.04 0.83
N ASP A 67 -4.04 -11.98 -0.12
CA ASP A 67 -5.13 -12.95 -0.25
C ASP A 67 -4.63 -14.36 -0.63
N ARG A 68 -3.52 -14.45 -1.39
CA ARG A 68 -2.93 -15.72 -1.82
C ARG A 68 -2.01 -16.33 -0.77
N ASP A 69 -1.36 -15.53 0.05
CA ASP A 69 -0.41 -16.00 1.07
C ASP A 69 -1.14 -16.29 2.39
N ARG A 70 -1.21 -17.57 2.77
CA ARG A 70 -1.89 -18.00 4.01
C ARG A 70 -1.26 -17.40 5.27
N ALA A 71 0.06 -17.18 5.29
CA ALA A 71 0.76 -16.53 6.39
C ALA A 71 0.31 -15.07 6.54
N LEU A 72 0.24 -14.35 5.44
CA LEU A 72 -0.16 -12.94 5.44
C LEU A 72 -1.65 -12.76 5.72
N SER A 73 -2.52 -13.57 5.11
CA SER A 73 -3.98 -13.45 5.26
C SER A 73 -4.50 -13.86 6.64
N GLY A 74 -3.87 -14.83 7.32
CA GLY A 74 -4.46 -15.45 8.51
C GLY A 74 -3.59 -15.51 9.77
N PHE A 75 -2.26 -15.38 9.67
CA PHE A 75 -1.37 -15.62 10.80
C PHE A 75 -0.71 -14.37 11.37
N VAL A 76 -0.89 -13.22 10.74
CA VAL A 76 -0.31 -11.94 11.18
C VAL A 76 -1.36 -10.85 11.22
N SER A 77 -1.03 -9.74 11.89
CA SER A 77 -1.90 -8.56 11.88
C SER A 77 -2.04 -7.99 10.46
N ARG A 78 -3.17 -7.33 10.14
CA ARG A 78 -3.37 -6.67 8.84
C ARG A 78 -2.26 -5.68 8.48
N ARG A 79 -1.74 -4.96 9.47
CA ARG A 79 -0.60 -4.05 9.27
C ARG A 79 0.66 -4.80 8.89
N THR A 80 0.95 -5.87 9.62
CA THR A 80 2.09 -6.74 9.30
C THR A 80 1.94 -7.34 7.91
N ALA A 81 0.74 -7.81 7.54
CA ALA A 81 0.46 -8.36 6.23
C ALA A 81 0.74 -7.35 5.12
N SER A 82 0.21 -6.13 5.25
CA SER A 82 0.35 -5.04 4.27
C SER A 82 1.80 -4.61 4.11
N VAL A 83 2.50 -4.37 5.22
CA VAL A 83 3.92 -3.98 5.20
C VAL A 83 4.80 -5.08 4.57
N GLN A 84 4.59 -6.34 4.95
CA GLN A 84 5.35 -7.45 4.38
C GLN A 84 5.04 -7.68 2.90
N ALA A 85 3.78 -7.55 2.48
CA ALA A 85 3.39 -7.68 1.09
C ALA A 85 4.07 -6.62 0.21
N ILE A 86 4.04 -5.35 0.63
CA ILE A 86 4.73 -4.25 -0.07
C ILE A 86 6.23 -4.55 -0.17
N ALA A 87 6.89 -4.90 0.93
CA ALA A 87 8.32 -5.19 0.94
C ALA A 87 8.71 -6.36 0.01
N ARG A 88 7.92 -7.44 -0.01
CA ARG A 88 8.16 -8.58 -0.90
C ARG A 88 7.98 -8.22 -2.37
N LEU A 89 6.97 -7.42 -2.70
CA LEU A 89 6.74 -6.97 -4.07
C LEU A 89 7.84 -5.99 -4.53
N GLN A 90 8.29 -5.09 -3.65
CA GLN A 90 9.45 -4.24 -3.94
C GLN A 90 10.70 -5.06 -4.26
N ALA A 91 11.01 -6.06 -3.44
CA ALA A 91 12.15 -6.96 -3.68
C ALA A 91 12.02 -7.71 -5.02
N LYS A 92 10.81 -8.17 -5.36
CA LYS A 92 10.54 -8.83 -6.64
C LYS A 92 10.72 -7.90 -7.85
N ILE A 93 10.28 -6.65 -7.74
CA ILE A 93 10.46 -5.63 -8.79
C ILE A 93 11.94 -5.32 -8.98
N ALA A 94 12.67 -5.08 -7.89
CA ALA A 94 14.11 -4.79 -7.92
C ALA A 94 14.87 -5.93 -8.62
N HIS A 95 14.62 -7.18 -8.22
CA HIS A 95 15.21 -8.34 -8.84
C HIS A 95 14.91 -8.44 -10.35
N TYR A 96 13.66 -8.18 -10.77
CA TYR A 96 13.29 -8.21 -12.18
C TYR A 96 14.02 -7.11 -12.99
N ILE A 97 14.17 -5.91 -12.43
CA ILE A 97 14.90 -4.82 -13.07
C ILE A 97 16.38 -5.18 -13.22
N GLU A 98 17.01 -5.70 -12.15
CA GLU A 98 18.41 -6.14 -12.17
C GLU A 98 18.64 -7.20 -13.26
N SER A 99 17.82 -8.26 -13.29
CA SER A 99 17.93 -9.31 -14.31
C SER A 99 17.69 -8.82 -15.73
N ALA A 100 16.82 -7.82 -15.93
CA ALA A 100 16.58 -7.23 -17.25
C ALA A 100 17.75 -6.35 -17.73
N LEU A 101 18.48 -5.71 -16.80
CA LEU A 101 19.67 -4.93 -17.11
C LEU A 101 20.88 -5.81 -17.43
N GLU A 102 21.02 -6.96 -16.78
CA GLU A 102 22.10 -7.93 -17.05
C GLU A 102 21.99 -8.63 -18.41
N GLN A 103 20.81 -8.59 -19.04
CA GLN A 103 20.54 -9.20 -20.35
C GLN A 103 20.72 -8.25 -21.55
N GLN A 104 21.15 -7.01 -21.33
CA GLN A 104 21.46 -6.01 -22.37
C GLN A 104 22.96 -5.87 -22.59
#